data_AF-A0AAW8YNN7-F1
#
_entry.id   AF-A0AAW8YNN7-F1
#
_cell.length_a   1.000
_cell.length_b   1.000
_cell.length_c   1.000
_cell.angle_alpha   90.00
_cell.angle_beta   90.00
_cell.angle_gamma   90.00
#
_symmetry.space_group_name_H-M   'P 1'
#
loop_
_entity.id
_entity.type
_entity.pdbx_description
1 polymer ?
#
loop_
_entity_poly.entity_id
_entity_poly.type
_entity_poly.pdbx_seq_one_letter_code
_entity_poly.pdbx_strand_id
1 'polypeptide(L)'
;MPTAKVVFATITGNNEDCADIITEALEDLGVEVDETEISQTDAAELKDYDINVIVPYTYDEGALPEEGLDFYDDLADLDLSGKIYGVAGSGDTFYEEFYCVAVDKFSEAFTKANATKGTADLKINLAPESQEDLDHLDQFAQDLVDAYNAQN
;
A
#
# COMPACT_ATOMS: atom_id res chain seq x y z
N MET A 1 16.14 -7.42 11.47
CA MET A 1 15.81 -7.10 10.08
C MET A 1 14.38 -6.62 10.13
N PRO A 2 14.04 -5.43 9.63
CA PRO A 2 12.65 -5.00 9.57
C PRO A 2 11.83 -5.99 8.73
N THR A 3 10.56 -6.18 9.08
CA THR A 3 9.62 -6.97 8.29
C THR A 3 8.57 -6.07 7.64
N ALA A 4 8.16 -6.38 6.42
CA ALA A 4 7.06 -5.68 5.74
C ALA A 4 6.00 -6.64 5.24
N LYS A 5 4.73 -6.20 5.31
CA LYS A 5 3.60 -6.83 4.64
C LYS A 5 3.15 -5.93 3.50
N VAL A 6 3.19 -6.44 2.27
CA VAL A 6 2.66 -5.77 1.08
C VAL A 6 1.40 -6.49 0.66
N VAL A 7 0.28 -5.78 0.58
CA VAL A 7 -1.02 -6.37 0.20
C VAL A 7 -1.58 -5.64 -0.99
N PHE A 8 -1.82 -6.36 -2.08
CA PHE A 8 -2.35 -5.78 -3.31
C PHE A 8 -3.75 -6.29 -3.64
N ALA A 9 -4.50 -5.49 -4.37
CA ALA A 9 -5.71 -5.91 -5.08
C ALA A 9 -5.56 -5.51 -6.54
N THR A 10 -5.93 -6.39 -7.47
CA THR A 10 -5.72 -6.15 -8.91
C THR A 10 -6.76 -6.84 -9.79
N ILE A 11 -7.13 -6.21 -10.91
CA ILE A 11 -7.95 -6.83 -11.97
C ILE A 11 -7.11 -7.06 -13.24
N THR A 12 -6.27 -6.09 -13.62
CA THR A 12 -5.54 -6.10 -14.90
C THR A 12 -4.02 -6.16 -14.76
N GLY A 13 -3.48 -6.29 -13.55
CA GLY A 13 -2.04 -6.45 -13.31
C GLY A 13 -1.36 -5.21 -12.73
N ASN A 14 -1.71 -4.00 -13.16
CA ASN A 14 -0.94 -2.78 -12.81
C ASN A 14 -0.64 -2.57 -11.31
N ASN A 15 -1.55 -2.96 -10.42
CA ASN A 15 -1.32 -2.81 -8.98
C ASN A 15 -0.46 -3.91 -8.38
N GLU A 16 -0.54 -5.11 -8.94
CA GLU A 16 0.39 -6.19 -8.64
C GLU A 16 1.78 -5.78 -9.14
N ASP A 17 1.91 -5.22 -10.34
CA ASP A 17 3.18 -4.67 -10.82
C ASP A 17 3.74 -3.57 -9.88
N CYS A 18 2.88 -2.67 -9.37
CA CYS A 18 3.31 -1.66 -8.40
C CYS A 18 3.75 -2.30 -7.06
N ALA A 19 3.03 -3.34 -6.61
CA ALA A 19 3.35 -4.06 -5.38
C ALA A 19 4.67 -4.83 -5.51
N ASP A 20 4.86 -5.56 -6.61
CA ASP A 20 6.09 -6.27 -6.95
C ASP A 20 7.30 -5.30 -6.93
N ILE A 21 7.19 -4.13 -7.57
CA ILE A 21 8.28 -3.12 -7.59
C ILE A 21 8.58 -2.61 -6.18
N ILE A 22 7.54 -2.32 -5.38
CA ILE A 22 7.73 -1.88 -3.99
C ILE A 22 8.36 -2.99 -3.14
N THR A 23 7.94 -4.24 -3.33
CA THR A 23 8.50 -5.42 -2.67
C THR A 23 9.98 -5.57 -2.99
N GLU A 24 10.35 -5.58 -4.28
CA GLU A 24 11.75 -5.66 -4.72
C GLU A 24 12.59 -4.52 -4.11
N ALA A 25 12.10 -3.29 -4.13
CA ALA A 25 12.79 -2.14 -3.55
C ALA A 25 12.98 -2.27 -2.03
N LEU A 26 11.97 -2.73 -1.29
CA LEU A 26 12.07 -2.99 0.15
C LEU A 26 13.07 -4.11 0.46
N GLU A 27 13.06 -5.20 -0.32
CA GLU A 27 14.01 -6.31 -0.17
C GLU A 27 15.46 -5.87 -0.42
N ASP A 28 15.70 -5.05 -1.45
CA ASP A 28 17.02 -4.47 -1.75
C ASP A 28 17.53 -3.55 -0.63
N LEU A 29 16.61 -2.94 0.12
CA LEU A 29 16.90 -2.15 1.33
C LEU A 29 17.11 -3.01 2.58
N GLY A 30 17.01 -4.34 2.46
CA GLY A 30 17.24 -5.29 3.55
C GLY A 30 16.04 -5.49 4.47
N VAL A 31 14.83 -5.33 3.95
CA VAL A 31 13.57 -5.67 4.62
C VAL A 31 13.17 -7.11 4.25
N GLU A 32 12.65 -7.87 5.21
CA GLU A 32 12.02 -9.17 4.92
C GLU A 32 10.55 -8.91 4.56
N VAL A 33 10.19 -9.15 3.29
CA VAL A 33 8.85 -8.81 2.77
C VAL A 33 8.00 -10.07 2.61
N ASP A 34 6.74 -9.96 3.02
CA ASP A 34 5.68 -10.91 2.71
C ASP A 34 4.64 -10.20 1.85
N GLU A 35 4.50 -10.64 0.60
CA GLU A 35 3.56 -10.08 -0.36
C GLU A 35 2.39 -11.03 -0.61
N THR A 36 1.17 -10.53 -0.47
CA THR A 36 -0.05 -11.32 -0.67
C THR A 36 -1.16 -10.52 -1.33
N GLU A 37 -2.05 -11.22 -2.02
CA GLU A 37 -3.27 -10.62 -2.56
C GLU A 37 -4.31 -10.40 -1.43
N ILE A 38 -5.10 -9.34 -1.51
CA ILE A 38 -5.96 -8.87 -0.41
C ILE A 38 -7.00 -9.92 0.02
N SER A 39 -7.54 -10.71 -0.90
CA SER A 39 -8.52 -11.77 -0.58
C SER A 39 -7.91 -12.95 0.18
N GLN A 40 -6.58 -13.04 0.22
CA GLN A 40 -5.81 -14.10 0.88
C GLN A 40 -5.18 -13.63 2.19
N THR A 41 -5.45 -12.40 2.61
CA THR A 41 -4.80 -11.77 3.76
C THR A 41 -5.83 -11.40 4.83
N ASP A 42 -5.58 -11.75 6.09
CA ASP A 42 -6.35 -11.23 7.22
C ASP A 42 -5.73 -9.89 7.67
N ALA A 43 -6.53 -8.83 7.80
CA ALA A 43 -6.06 -7.52 8.23
C ALA A 43 -5.35 -7.57 9.61
N ALA A 44 -5.70 -8.53 10.47
CA ALA A 44 -5.04 -8.71 11.75
C ALA A 44 -3.55 -9.08 11.63
N GLU A 45 -3.11 -9.67 10.52
CA GLU A 45 -1.71 -10.00 10.24
C GLU A 45 -0.82 -8.76 10.24
N LEU A 46 -1.35 -7.58 9.89
CA LEU A 46 -0.59 -6.32 9.84
C LEU A 46 0.06 -5.93 11.18
N LYS A 47 -0.41 -6.50 12.29
CA LYS A 47 0.18 -6.30 13.64
C LYS A 47 1.54 -6.99 13.80
N ASP A 48 1.81 -8.01 13.00
CA ASP A 48 3.02 -8.83 13.10
C ASP A 48 4.19 -8.27 12.27
N TYR A 49 3.94 -7.26 11.44
CA TYR A 49 4.93 -6.62 10.58
C TYR A 49 5.28 -5.22 11.06
N ASP A 50 6.50 -4.76 10.76
CA ASP A 50 6.97 -3.42 11.14
C ASP A 50 6.44 -2.34 10.19
N ILE A 51 6.41 -2.66 8.89
CA ILE A 51 5.96 -1.80 7.79
C ILE A 51 4.78 -2.49 7.09
N ASN A 52 3.72 -1.74 6.79
CA ASN A 52 2.54 -2.25 6.09
C ASN A 52 2.25 -1.41 4.84
N VAL A 53 2.17 -2.03 3.67
CA VAL A 53 1.86 -1.36 2.41
C VAL A 53 0.59 -1.95 1.82
N ILE A 54 -0.35 -1.10 1.41
CA ILE A 54 -1.54 -1.53 0.66
C ILE A 54 -1.49 -0.93 -0.74
N VAL A 55 -1.78 -1.75 -1.74
CA VAL A 55 -1.82 -1.37 -3.17
C VAL A 55 -3.18 -1.71 -3.79
N PRO A 56 -4.23 -0.89 -3.56
CA PRO A 56 -5.58 -1.17 -4.03
C PRO A 56 -5.87 -0.52 -5.38
N TYR A 57 -6.80 -1.09 -6.18
CA TYR A 57 -7.39 -0.36 -7.31
C TYR A 57 -8.61 0.41 -6.83
N THR A 58 -9.07 1.33 -7.66
CA THR A 58 -10.37 1.97 -7.51
C THR A 58 -11.30 1.47 -8.60
N TYR A 59 -12.54 1.15 -8.24
CA TYR A 59 -13.56 0.66 -9.17
C TYR A 59 -14.70 1.67 -9.33
N ASP A 60 -15.30 1.73 -10.52
CA ASP A 60 -16.46 2.58 -10.84
C ASP A 60 -16.31 4.02 -10.30
N GLU A 61 -17.34 4.59 -9.67
CA GLU A 61 -17.35 5.93 -9.05
C GLU A 61 -16.63 5.96 -7.68
N GLY A 62 -15.40 5.46 -7.62
CA GLY A 62 -14.57 5.55 -6.41
C GLY A 62 -14.76 4.41 -5.39
N ALA A 63 -15.38 3.30 -5.81
CA ALA A 63 -15.56 2.10 -4.98
C ALA A 63 -14.22 1.41 -4.68
N LEU A 64 -14.17 0.71 -3.54
CA LEU A 64 -13.06 -0.15 -3.15
C LEU A 64 -13.11 -1.48 -3.92
N PRO A 65 -11.99 -2.22 -4.02
CA PRO A 65 -11.99 -3.60 -4.48
C PRO A 65 -12.99 -4.46 -3.71
N GLU A 66 -13.87 -5.20 -4.39
CA GLU A 66 -14.92 -5.99 -3.73
C GLU A 66 -14.32 -7.07 -2.82
N GLU A 67 -13.25 -7.70 -3.30
CA GLU A 67 -12.46 -8.72 -2.59
C GLU A 67 -11.71 -8.17 -1.38
N GLY A 68 -11.56 -6.85 -1.26
CA GLY A 68 -10.86 -6.16 -0.17
C GLY A 68 -11.79 -5.46 0.83
N LEU A 69 -13.12 -5.57 0.68
CA LEU A 69 -14.07 -4.88 1.55
C LEU A 69 -13.99 -5.33 3.01
N ASP A 70 -13.98 -6.65 3.24
CA ASP A 70 -13.88 -7.21 4.59
C ASP A 70 -12.53 -6.81 5.24
N PHE A 71 -11.43 -6.87 4.49
CA PHE A 71 -10.12 -6.42 4.94
C PHE A 71 -10.12 -4.93 5.33
N TYR A 72 -10.75 -4.07 4.51
CA TYR A 72 -10.83 -2.64 4.76
C TYR A 72 -11.65 -2.31 6.02
N ASP A 73 -12.78 -2.98 6.21
CA ASP A 73 -13.64 -2.80 7.38
C ASP A 73 -12.90 -3.23 8.65
N ASP A 74 -12.23 -4.39 8.62
CA ASP A 74 -11.46 -4.89 9.76
C ASP A 74 -10.24 -4.01 10.09
N LEU A 75 -9.55 -3.48 9.09
CA LEU A 75 -8.39 -2.59 9.25
C LEU A 75 -8.71 -1.38 10.14
N ALA A 76 -9.89 -0.78 9.97
CA ALA A 76 -10.29 0.42 10.71
C ALA A 76 -10.47 0.17 12.22
N ASP A 77 -10.69 -1.08 12.63
CA ASP A 77 -10.90 -1.49 14.02
C ASP A 77 -9.61 -1.98 14.71
N LEU A 78 -8.48 -2.03 14.00
CA LEU A 78 -7.20 -2.43 14.56
C LEU A 78 -6.53 -1.31 15.35
N ASP A 79 -5.59 -1.71 16.22
CA ASP A 79 -4.57 -0.82 16.77
C ASP A 79 -3.22 -1.24 16.20
N LEU A 80 -2.68 -0.37 15.36
CA LEU A 80 -1.40 -0.48 14.66
C LEU A 80 -0.41 0.57 15.19
N SER A 81 -0.59 1.01 16.44
CA SER A 81 0.36 1.90 17.11
C SER A 81 1.80 1.36 17.03
N GLY A 82 2.71 2.22 16.55
CA GLY A 82 4.12 1.87 16.37
C GLY A 82 4.42 1.12 15.07
N LYS A 83 3.44 0.93 14.18
CA LYS A 83 3.66 0.40 12.82
C LYS A 83 3.80 1.55 11.83
N ILE A 84 4.67 1.38 10.85
CA ILE A 84 4.77 2.28 9.69
C ILE A 84 3.79 1.79 8.62
N TYR A 85 3.16 2.72 7.90
CA TYR A 85 2.38 2.37 6.73
C TYR A 85 2.64 3.27 5.53
N GLY A 86 2.36 2.72 4.34
CA GLY A 86 2.26 3.45 3.07
C GLY A 86 1.08 2.92 2.25
N VAL A 87 0.53 3.76 1.38
CA VAL A 87 -0.49 3.32 0.42
C VAL A 87 -0.10 3.84 -0.96
N ALA A 88 0.02 2.91 -1.90
CA ALA A 88 0.25 3.19 -3.31
C ALA A 88 -0.93 2.65 -4.13
N GLY A 89 -1.07 3.00 -5.40
CA GLY A 89 -2.05 2.34 -6.25
C GLY A 89 -2.11 2.94 -7.64
N SER A 90 -2.41 2.10 -8.62
CA SER A 90 -2.63 2.52 -10.00
C SER A 90 -4.13 2.77 -10.26
N GLY A 91 -4.39 3.76 -11.12
CA GLY A 91 -5.71 4.09 -11.62
C GLY A 91 -5.62 4.79 -12.96
N ASP A 92 -6.73 5.34 -13.44
CA ASP A 92 -6.75 6.09 -14.70
C ASP A 92 -7.23 7.52 -14.44
N THR A 93 -6.38 8.49 -14.80
CA THR A 93 -6.68 9.93 -14.68
C THR A 93 -7.91 10.37 -15.48
N PHE A 94 -8.38 9.55 -16.44
CA PHE A 94 -9.65 9.73 -17.12
C PHE A 94 -10.85 9.84 -16.17
N TYR A 95 -10.78 9.20 -14.99
CA TYR A 95 -11.85 9.22 -14.00
C TYR A 95 -11.84 10.45 -13.07
N GLU A 96 -10.94 11.42 -13.31
CA GLU A 96 -10.89 12.72 -12.63
C GLU A 96 -10.98 12.62 -11.09
N GLU A 97 -12.11 13.02 -10.50
CA GLU A 97 -12.32 13.02 -9.04
C GLU A 97 -12.32 11.61 -8.42
N PHE A 98 -12.48 10.56 -9.23
CA PHE A 98 -12.42 9.17 -8.79
C PHE A 98 -11.03 8.53 -8.96
N TYR A 99 -10.04 9.31 -9.42
CA TYR A 99 -8.68 8.81 -9.62
C TYR A 99 -8.02 8.35 -8.30
N CYS A 100 -7.80 7.04 -8.20
CA CYS A 100 -7.18 6.35 -7.05
C CYS A 100 -7.82 6.70 -5.69
N VAL A 101 -9.15 6.88 -5.62
CA VAL A 101 -9.85 7.18 -4.35
C VAL A 101 -9.67 6.08 -3.31
N ALA A 102 -9.47 4.81 -3.73
CA ALA A 102 -9.19 3.72 -2.79
C ALA A 102 -7.89 3.96 -2.00
N VAL A 103 -6.86 4.54 -2.62
CA VAL A 103 -5.60 4.88 -1.95
C VAL A 103 -5.86 5.83 -0.78
N ASP A 104 -6.66 6.87 -0.99
CA ASP A 104 -6.98 7.85 0.04
C ASP A 104 -7.76 7.18 1.19
N LYS A 105 -8.76 6.35 0.85
CA LYS A 105 -9.58 5.61 1.83
C LYS A 105 -8.74 4.69 2.72
N PHE A 106 -7.86 3.89 2.13
CA PHE A 106 -6.98 3.01 2.90
C PHE A 106 -6.01 3.81 3.78
N SER A 107 -5.50 4.93 3.29
CA SER A 107 -4.63 5.81 4.08
C SER A 107 -5.35 6.40 5.29
N GLU A 108 -6.61 6.80 5.13
CA GLU A 108 -7.46 7.23 6.25
C GLU A 108 -7.74 6.10 7.24
N ALA A 109 -7.96 4.87 6.76
CA ALA A 109 -8.19 3.70 7.61
C ALA A 109 -6.96 3.38 8.49
N PHE A 110 -5.76 3.37 7.92
CA PHE A 110 -4.52 3.23 8.70
C PHE A 110 -4.33 4.32 9.76
N THR A 111 -4.66 5.57 9.41
CA THR A 111 -4.58 6.69 10.36
C THR A 111 -5.54 6.47 11.53
N LYS A 112 -6.77 5.99 11.27
CA LYS A 112 -7.75 5.64 12.33
C LYS A 112 -7.25 4.49 13.20
N ALA A 113 -6.50 3.56 12.62
CA ALA A 113 -5.86 2.45 13.33
C ALA A 113 -4.58 2.86 14.11
N ASN A 114 -4.24 4.15 14.21
CA ASN A 114 -3.05 4.67 14.90
C ASN A 114 -1.70 4.27 14.29
N ALA A 115 -1.68 3.76 13.05
CA ALA A 115 -0.42 3.56 12.33
C ALA A 115 0.23 4.91 11.99
N THR A 116 1.56 4.93 11.85
CA THR A 116 2.27 6.14 11.42
C THR A 116 2.51 6.12 9.93
N LYS A 117 2.09 7.19 9.25
CA LYS A 117 2.32 7.37 7.83
C LYS A 117 3.82 7.57 7.56
N GLY A 118 4.44 6.65 6.82
CA GLY A 118 5.88 6.70 6.52
C GLY A 118 6.21 7.56 5.30
N THR A 119 5.30 7.64 4.33
CA THR A 119 5.47 8.44 3.11
C THR A 119 4.12 8.97 2.61
N ALA A 120 4.16 9.90 1.64
CA ALA A 120 2.96 10.40 0.99
C ALA A 120 2.28 9.28 0.18
N ASP A 121 0.96 9.37 0.03
CA ASP A 121 0.24 8.39 -0.78
C ASP A 121 0.68 8.52 -2.24
N LEU A 122 0.97 7.38 -2.88
CA LEU A 122 1.46 7.35 -4.25
C LEU A 122 0.37 6.87 -5.22
N LYS A 123 0.13 7.64 -6.28
CA LYS A 123 -0.87 7.33 -7.30
C LYS A 123 -0.17 7.21 -8.65
N ILE A 124 -0.28 6.04 -9.27
CA ILE A 124 0.29 5.75 -10.59
C ILE A 124 -0.81 5.81 -11.65
N ASN A 125 -0.51 6.34 -12.83
CA ASN A 125 -1.47 6.41 -13.93
C ASN A 125 -1.24 5.24 -14.90
N LEU A 126 -2.20 4.31 -14.94
CA LEU A 126 -2.13 3.05 -15.67
C LEU A 126 -0.98 2.17 -15.17
N ALA A 127 -0.19 1.57 -16.05
CA ALA A 127 0.89 0.66 -15.68
C ALA A 127 2.17 1.44 -15.29
N PRO A 128 2.94 0.98 -14.29
CA PRO A 128 4.19 1.62 -13.85
C PRO A 128 5.34 1.34 -14.84
N GLU A 129 5.24 1.84 -16.07
CA GLU A 129 6.20 1.56 -17.14
C GLU A 129 7.22 2.68 -17.35
N SER A 130 6.92 3.90 -16.89
CA SER A 130 7.82 5.03 -17.09
C SER A 130 8.93 5.03 -16.05
N GLN A 131 10.11 5.54 -16.41
CA GLN A 131 11.20 5.69 -15.45
C GLN A 131 10.79 6.56 -14.24
N GLU A 132 9.90 7.53 -14.44
CA GLU A 132 9.37 8.37 -13.37
C GLU A 132 8.51 7.57 -12.38
N ASP A 133 7.68 6.65 -12.87
CA ASP A 133 6.87 5.77 -12.01
C ASP A 133 7.77 4.84 -11.19
N LEU A 134 8.80 4.26 -11.82
CA LEU A 134 9.79 3.40 -11.15
C LEU A 134 10.54 4.18 -10.06
N ASP A 135 11.07 5.36 -10.40
CA ASP A 135 11.79 6.21 -9.44
C ASP A 135 10.90 6.61 -8.26
N HIS A 136 9.60 6.85 -8.49
CA HIS A 136 8.65 7.16 -7.42
C HIS A 136 8.35 5.95 -6.51
N LEU A 137 8.21 4.74 -7.08
CA LEU A 137 7.99 3.52 -6.30
C LEU A 137 9.23 3.16 -5.46
N ASP A 138 10.43 3.32 -6.03
CA ASP A 138 11.70 3.15 -5.30
C ASP A 138 11.81 4.15 -4.14
N GLN A 139 11.52 5.43 -4.40
CA GLN A 139 11.56 6.46 -3.37
C GLN A 139 10.50 6.21 -2.28
N PHE A 140 9.32 5.73 -2.67
CA PHE A 140 8.26 5.36 -1.73
C PHE A 140 8.74 4.27 -0.77
N ALA A 141 9.40 3.21 -1.26
CA ALA A 141 9.99 2.17 -0.42
C ALA A 141 11.10 2.71 0.50
N GLN A 142 12.00 3.54 -0.03
CA GLN A 142 13.06 4.19 0.74
C GLN A 142 12.52 5.03 1.91
N ASP A 143 11.48 5.83 1.66
CA ASP A 143 10.87 6.68 2.68
C ASP A 143 10.24 5.86 3.81
N LEU A 144 9.61 4.72 3.49
CA LEU A 144 9.05 3.81 4.50
C LEU A 144 10.14 3.24 5.42
N VAL A 145 11.27 2.82 4.84
CA VAL A 145 12.41 2.31 5.61
C VAL A 145 13.04 3.41 6.46
N ASP A 146 13.18 4.63 5.92
CA ASP A 146 13.68 5.78 6.65
C ASP A 146 12.75 6.15 7.82
N ALA A 147 11.44 6.12 7.61
CA ALA A 147 10.45 6.36 8.66
C ALA A 147 10.53 5.29 9.76
N TYR A 148 10.68 4.01 9.40
CA TYR A 148 10.89 2.93 10.37
C TYR A 148 12.17 3.16 11.19
N ASN A 149 13.28 3.48 10.54
CA ASN A 149 14.56 3.74 11.20
C ASN A 149 14.54 4.99 12.08
N ALA A 150 13.69 5.98 11.79
CA ALA A 150 13.55 7.17 12.62
C ALA A 150 12.74 6.92 13.90
N GLN A 151 11.92 5.86 13.94
CA GLN A 151 11.12 5.48 15.12
C GLN A 151 11.86 4.55 16.10
N ASN A 152 12.96 3.92 15.67
CA ASN A 152 13.67 2.86 16.38
C ASN A 152 15.14 3.21 16.66
#